data_AF-A0A0D7Q7T0-F1
#
_entry.id   AF-A0A0D7Q7T0-F1
#
_cell.length_a   1.000
_cell.length_b   1.000
_cell.length_c   1.000
_cell.angle_alpha   90.00
_cell.angle_beta   90.00
_cell.angle_gamma   90.00
#
_symmetry.space_group_name_H-M   'P 1'
#
loop_
_entity.id
_entity.type
_entity.pdbx_description
1 polymer ?
#
loop_
_entity_poly.entity_id
_entity_poly.type
_entity_poly.pdbx_seq_one_letter_code
_entity_poly.pdbx_strand_id
1 'polypeptide(L)' 'MALPPKLIGPAISLITGLITSTTMSFVGLALNYGFQPDFAVRWLRAAATSYLVVVPMLVIVIPRIQRFVMRQAGLPTR' A
#
# COMPACT_ATOMS: atom_id res chain seq x y z
N MET A 1 -16.67 -16.15 -17.23
CA MET A 1 -16.67 -14.80 -17.82
C MET A 1 -15.23 -14.42 -18.11
N ALA A 2 -14.86 -14.23 -19.39
CA ALA A 2 -13.49 -13.86 -19.76
C ALA A 2 -13.25 -12.38 -19.44
N LEU A 3 -12.14 -12.05 -18.80
CA LEU A 3 -11.75 -10.67 -18.49
C LEU A 3 -11.49 -9.88 -19.78
N PRO A 4 -11.98 -8.64 -19.91
CA PRO A 4 -11.72 -7.82 -21.09
C PRO A 4 -10.21 -7.49 -21.19
N PRO A 5 -9.59 -7.56 -22.39
CA PRO A 5 -8.13 -7.44 -22.56
C PRO A 5 -7.49 -6.19 -21.96
N LYS A 6 -8.23 -5.08 -21.92
CA LYS A 6 -7.78 -3.80 -21.36
C LYS A 6 -7.63 -3.82 -19.83
N LEU A 7 -8.32 -4.72 -19.13
CA LEU A 7 -8.29 -4.83 -17.68
C LEU A 7 -7.26 -5.86 -17.18
N ILE A 8 -6.65 -6.64 -18.08
CA ILE A 8 -5.69 -7.68 -17.70
C ILE A 8 -4.46 -7.08 -17.00
N GLY A 9 -3.87 -6.03 -17.57
CA GLY A 9 -2.70 -5.35 -16.98
C GLY A 9 -2.97 -4.75 -15.59
N PRO A 10 -4.02 -3.92 -15.43
CA PRO A 10 -4.43 -3.42 -14.11
C PRO A 10 -4.78 -4.53 -13.12
N ALA A 11 -5.49 -5.58 -13.55
CA ALA A 11 -5.86 -6.69 -12.68
C ALA A 11 -4.64 -7.45 -12.17
N ILE A 12 -3.68 -7.77 -13.05
CA ILE A 12 -2.42 -8.41 -12.65
C ILE A 12 -1.68 -7.51 -11.66
N SER A 13 -1.54 -6.22 -11.97
CA SER A 13 -0.83 -5.27 -11.09
C SER A 13 -1.49 -5.15 -9.71
N LEU A 14 -2.83 -5.11 -9.67
CA LEU A 14 -3.60 -5.07 -8.43
C LEU A 14 -3.40 -6.36 -7.62
N ILE A 15 -3.53 -7.52 -8.25
CA ILE A 15 -3.38 -8.82 -7.60
C ILE A 15 -1.95 -8.99 -7.07
N THR A 16 -0.95 -8.73 -7.91
CA THR A 16 0.46 -8.84 -7.52
C THR A 16 0.78 -7.86 -6.39
N GLY A 17 0.30 -6.61 -6.44
CA GLY A 17 0.48 -5.62 -5.38
C GLY A 17 -0.20 -6.03 -4.05
N LEU A 18 -1.41 -6.58 -4.14
CA LEU A 18 -2.12 -7.13 -2.98
C LEU A 18 -1.32 -8.26 -2.34
N ILE A 19 -0.83 -9.22 -3.13
CA ILE A 19 -0.05 -10.35 -2.64
C ILE A 19 1.24 -9.86 -1.98
N THR A 20 2.04 -9.04 -2.67
CA THR A 20 3.33 -8.59 -2.13
C THR A 20 3.19 -7.76 -0.85
N SER A 21 2.23 -6.83 -0.81
CA SER A 21 1.95 -6.01 0.38
C SER A 21 1.47 -6.86 1.56
N THR A 22 0.57 -7.81 1.29
CA THR A 22 0.04 -8.76 2.29
C THR A 22 1.17 -9.60 2.87
N THR A 23 2.00 -10.18 2.00
CA THR A 23 3.15 -11.01 2.40
C THR A 23 4.17 -10.22 3.21
N MET A 24 4.55 -9.01 2.78
CA MET A 24 5.52 -8.20 3.54
C MET A 24 4.98 -7.81 4.91
N SER A 25 3.71 -7.40 5.00
CA SER A 25 3.08 -7.05 6.27
C SER A 25 2.96 -8.26 7.20
N PHE A 26 2.61 -9.42 6.65
CA PHE A 26 2.47 -10.68 7.39
C PHE A 26 3.82 -11.17 7.93
N VAL A 27 4.83 -11.24 7.08
CA VAL A 27 6.19 -11.64 7.47
C VAL A 27 6.77 -10.65 8.47
N GLY A 28 6.59 -9.35 8.25
CA GLY A 28 7.04 -8.31 9.18
C GLY A 28 6.43 -8.50 10.57
N LEU A 29 5.12 -8.70 10.65
CA LEU A 29 4.48 -8.91 11.95
C LEU A 29 4.86 -10.26 12.58
N ALA A 30 5.00 -11.32 11.78
CA ALA A 30 5.39 -12.65 12.23
C ALA A 30 6.79 -12.66 12.85
N LEU A 31 7.72 -11.94 12.22
CA LEU A 31 9.09 -11.79 12.73
C LEU A 31 9.16 -10.94 14.00
N ASN A 32 8.30 -9.92 14.14
CA ASN A 32 8.31 -9.03 15.29
C ASN A 32 7.60 -9.59 16.52
N TYR A 33 6.51 -10.34 16.35
CA TYR A 33 5.64 -10.80 17.45
C TYR A 33 5.59 -12.32 17.64
N GLY A 34 6.17 -13.08 16.70
CA GLY A 34 6.06 -14.53 16.64
C GLY A 34 4.66 -15.01 16.22
N PHE A 35 4.56 -16.30 15.91
CA PHE A 35 3.29 -16.95 15.58
C PHE A 35 2.54 -17.32 16.88
N GLN A 36 1.69 -16.41 17.35
CA GLN A 36 0.75 -16.66 18.44
C GLN A 36 -0.62 -17.15 17.90
N PRO A 37 -1.46 -17.80 18.72
CA PRO A 37 -2.79 -18.27 18.27
C PRO A 37 -3.68 -17.15 17.70
N ASP A 38 -3.54 -15.94 18.23
CA ASP A 38 -4.29 -14.75 17.78
C ASP A 38 -3.63 -14.00 16.61
N PHE A 39 -2.54 -14.53 16.04
CA PHE A 39 -1.69 -13.82 15.10
C PHE A 39 -2.46 -13.30 13.89
N ALA A 40 -3.33 -14.13 13.30
CA ALA A 40 -4.13 -13.74 12.13
C ALA A 40 -5.05 -12.55 12.42
N VAL A 41 -5.71 -12.54 13.59
CA VAL A 41 -6.59 -11.45 14.02
C VAL A 41 -5.80 -10.18 14.30
N ARG A 42 -4.66 -10.30 14.99
CA ARG A 42 -3.75 -9.16 15.25
C ARG A 42 -3.20 -8.59 13.95
N TRP A 43 -2.83 -9.45 13.00
CA TRP A 43 -2.36 -9.04 11.69
C TRP A 43 -3.42 -8.30 10.89
N LEU A 44 -4.64 -8.84 10.79
CA LEU A 44 -5.76 -8.16 10.13
C LEU A 44 -6.05 -6.79 10.75
N ARG A 45 -6.05 -6.71 12.09
CA ARG A 45 -6.26 -5.44 12.80
C ARG A 45 -5.12 -4.45 12.52
N ALA A 46 -3.87 -4.89 12.58
CA ALA A 46 -2.71 -4.07 12.28
C ALA A 46 -2.72 -3.58 10.83
N ALA A 47 -3.06 -4.45 9.88
CA ALA A 47 -3.20 -4.10 8.46
C ALA A 47 -4.29 -3.04 8.25
N ALA A 48 -5.47 -3.24 8.84
CA ALA A 48 -6.57 -2.28 8.77
C ALA A 48 -6.22 -0.93 9.41
N THR A 49 -5.62 -0.94 10.60
CA THR A 49 -5.17 0.30 11.28
C THR A 49 -4.09 1.01 10.46
N SER A 50 -3.12 0.28 9.92
CA SER A 50 -2.08 0.85 9.08
C SER A 50 -2.67 1.50 7.83
N TYR A 51 -3.64 0.85 7.19
CA TYR A 51 -4.31 1.41 6.01
C TYR A 51 -5.05 2.71 6.34
N LEU A 52 -5.78 2.74 7.46
CA LEU A 52 -6.50 3.93 7.92
C LEU A 52 -5.59 5.10 8.28
N VAL A 53 -4.34 4.85 8.68
CA VAL A 53 -3.36 5.89 9.00
C VAL A 53 -2.58 6.33 7.76
N VAL A 54 -2.13 5.38 6.95
CA VAL A 54 -1.28 5.64 5.78
C VAL A 54 -2.05 6.36 4.67
N VAL A 55 -3.31 6.01 4.42
CA VAL A 55 -4.12 6.65 3.37
C VAL A 55 -4.24 8.17 3.58
N PRO A 56 -4.75 8.69 4.72
CA PRO A 56 -4.84 10.13 4.93
C PRO A 56 -3.46 10.79 4.98
N MET A 57 -2.45 10.10 5.51
CA MET A 57 -1.07 10.61 5.50
C MET A 57 -0.55 10.79 4.07
N LEU A 58 -0.76 9.82 3.18
CA LEU A 58 -0.38 9.92 1.77
C LEU A 58 -1.13 11.04 1.05
N VAL A 59 -2.42 11.22 1.32
CA VAL A 59 -3.21 12.34 0.75
C VAL A 59 -2.59 13.70 1.11
N ILE A 60 -2.00 13.84 2.30
CA ILE A 60 -1.34 15.08 2.74
C ILE A 60 0.10 15.17 2.22
N VAL A 61 0.85 14.06 2.25
CA VAL A 61 2.29 14.01 1.99
C VAL A 61 2.61 14.00 0.51
N ILE A 62 1.87 13.25 -0.32
CA ILE A 62 2.10 13.19 -1.78
C ILE A 62 2.11 14.57 -2.43
N PRO A 63 1.08 15.44 -2.26
CA PRO A 63 1.09 16.75 -2.89
C PRO A 63 2.22 17.66 -2.37
N ARG A 64 2.65 17.48 -1.10
CA ARG A 64 3.81 18.20 -0.55
C ARG A 64 5.11 17.77 -1.22
N ILE A 65 5.32 16.47 -1.37
CA ILE A 65 6.48 15.91 -2.08
C ILE A 65 6.46 16.34 -3.55
N GLN A 66 5.32 16.23 -4.23
CA GLN A 66 5.18 16.67 -5.62
C GLN A 66 5.52 18.14 -5.80
N ARG A 67 5.03 19.02 -4.92
CA ARG A 67 5.37 20.46 -4.95
C ARG A 67 6.87 20.69 -4.72
N PHE A 68 7.48 19.96 -3.79
CA PHE A 68 8.92 20.08 -3.53
C PHE A 68 9.75 19.64 -4.75
N VAL A 69 9.43 18.47 -5.32
CA VAL A 69 10.12 17.93 -6.50
C VAL A 69 9.93 18.84 -7.72
N MET A 70 8.71 19.32 -7.99
CA MET A 70 8.44 20.24 -9.11
C MET A 70 9.21 21.56 -8.98
N ARG A 71 9.31 22.10 -7.75
CA ARG A 71 10.14 23.29 -7.48
C ARG A 71 11.61 23.04 -7.77
N GLN A 72 12.15 21.88 -7.40
CA GLN A 72 13.54 21.53 -7.71
C GLN A 72 13.78 21.23 -9.18
N ALA A 73 12.77 20.70 -9.89
CA ALA A 73 12.84 20.41 -11.31
C ALA A 73 12.64 21.65 -12.22
N GLY A 74 12.35 22.83 -11.65
CA GLY A 74 12.12 24.06 -12.41
C GLY A 74 10.83 24.05 -13.26
N LEU A 75 9.91 23.13 -12.99
CA LEU A 75 8.64 22.99 -13.72
C LEU A 75 7.55 23.85 -13.06
N PRO A 76 6.69 24.55 -13.83
CA PRO A 76 5.62 25.35 -13.26
C PRO A 76 4.62 24.45 -12.53
N THR A 77 4.42 24.69 -11.24
CA THR A 77 3.35 24.10 -10.43
C THR A 77 2.00 24.54 -11.00
N ARG A 78 1.32 23.67 -11.76
CA ARG A 78 -0.11 23.80 -12.08
C ARG A 78 -0.95 23.10 -11.02
#